data_AF-A0A3E2H292-F1
#
_entry.id   AF-A0A3E2H292-F1
#
_cell.length_a   1.000
_cell.length_b   1.000
_cell.length_c   1.000
_cell.angle_alpha   90.00
_cell.angle_beta   90.00
_cell.angle_gamma   90.00
#
_symmetry.space_group_name_H-M   'P 1'
#
loop_
_entity.id
_entity.type
_entity.pdbx_description
1 polymer ?
#
loop_
_entity_poly.entity_id
_entity_poly.type
_entity_poly.pdbx_seq_one_letter_code
_entity_poly.pdbx_strand_id
1 'polypeptide(L)'
;MANQEQNATEPEVPMTIEEMERQKYIQQLQKQTNDATNPEIMKNILEDYIKSTPPEPPIDPTEPQDLDDEVRRRMRMIKSIDFKILDEAHRINREAILEAYRQKKLKVDGQVTFWYNGKMVMGPLPQNNITLQDIYDLRDKCIQQYGPGRFWEENYSVNVRLVGTQQSIRINNVLNDTGSDILEMYQNEIQALNGPANYGYMGAPTPIQTANGLVNRAIITLEVQLVKAGTPVGGFYRTEAMICPGAPTGPRCSGIFLRQNFFTSTSPYNNILYVSDYKTGVVKPLQST
;
A
#
# COMPACT_ATOMS: atom_id res chain seq x y z
N MET A 1 -9.13 31.11 58.00
CA MET A 1 -8.23 30.01 57.64
C MET A 1 -8.72 29.46 56.32
N ALA A 2 -8.07 29.81 55.22
CA ALA A 2 -8.42 29.33 53.88
C ALA A 2 -7.31 28.36 53.44
N ASN A 3 -7.68 27.09 53.26
CA ASN A 3 -6.80 26.07 52.72
C ASN A 3 -6.61 26.34 51.22
N GLN A 4 -5.37 26.60 50.81
CA GLN A 4 -4.97 26.53 49.41
C GLN A 4 -4.60 25.07 49.10
N GLU A 5 -5.49 24.37 48.39
CA GLU A 5 -5.17 23.10 47.74
C GLU A 5 -4.17 23.36 46.61
N GLN A 6 -2.94 22.87 46.77
CA GLN A 6 -1.95 22.83 45.72
C GLN A 6 -2.30 21.67 44.78
N ASN A 7 -2.83 22.00 43.59
CA ASN A 7 -2.95 21.05 42.49
C ASN A 7 -1.54 20.63 42.06
N ALA A 8 -1.15 19.41 42.42
CA ALA A 8 0.02 18.77 41.85
C ALA A 8 -0.27 18.50 40.37
N THR A 9 0.43 19.20 39.49
CA THR A 9 0.44 18.93 38.05
C THR A 9 1.07 17.56 37.82
N GLU A 10 0.31 16.65 37.20
CA GLU A 10 0.83 15.35 36.77
C GLU A 10 2.01 15.56 35.81
N PRO A 11 3.05 14.71 35.88
CA PRO A 11 4.21 14.82 34.99
C PRO A 11 3.79 14.56 33.55
N GLU A 12 4.07 15.50 32.65
CA GLU A 12 3.89 15.31 31.21
C GLU A 12 4.72 14.12 30.73
N VAL A 13 4.04 13.12 30.16
CA VAL A 13 4.70 12.01 29.49
C VAL A 13 5.36 12.57 28.22
N PRO A 14 6.68 12.39 28.03
CA PRO A 14 7.37 12.91 26.86
C PRO A 14 6.80 12.29 25.58
N MET A 15 6.45 13.16 24.65
CA MET A 15 5.91 12.82 23.34
C MET A 15 6.94 12.00 22.55
N THR A 16 6.49 10.93 21.88
CA THR A 16 7.33 10.11 21.00
C THR A 16 7.77 10.89 19.76
N ILE A 17 8.86 10.46 19.10
CA ILE A 17 9.35 11.10 17.87
C ILE A 17 8.26 11.07 16.79
N GLU A 18 7.50 9.98 16.70
CA GLU A 18 6.42 9.78 15.75
C GLU A 18 5.21 10.67 16.06
N GLU A 19 4.85 10.84 17.33
CA GLU A 19 3.84 11.82 17.74
C GLU A 19 4.30 13.24 17.40
N MET A 20 5.58 13.56 17.59
CA MET A 20 6.14 14.85 17.17
C MET A 20 6.07 15.04 15.66
N GLU A 21 6.39 14.03 14.86
CA GLU A 21 6.30 14.10 13.39
C GLU A 21 4.86 14.21 12.90
N ARG A 22 3.94 13.42 13.47
CA ARG A 22 2.49 13.50 13.19
C ARG A 22 1.94 14.87 13.56
N GLN A 23 2.30 15.39 14.75
CA GLN A 23 1.88 16.72 15.20
C GLN A 23 2.45 17.82 14.30
N LYS A 24 3.73 17.72 13.92
CA LYS A 24 4.36 18.66 12.99
C LYS A 24 3.62 18.68 11.65
N TYR A 25 3.18 17.51 11.16
CA TYR A 25 2.44 17.42 9.92
C TYR A 25 1.00 17.95 10.03
N ILE A 26 0.29 17.66 11.13
CA ILE A 26 -1.02 18.26 11.43
C ILE A 26 -0.91 19.78 11.48
N GLN A 27 0.12 20.32 12.15
CA GLN A 27 0.39 21.75 12.22
C GLN A 27 0.66 22.35 10.83
N GLN A 28 1.38 21.62 9.96
CA GLN A 28 1.63 22.07 8.60
C GLN A 28 0.35 22.12 7.75
N LEU A 29 -0.51 21.09 7.84
CA LEU A 29 -1.81 21.08 7.16
C LEU A 29 -2.76 22.17 7.69
N GLN A 30 -2.76 22.41 9.01
CA GLN A 30 -3.50 23.51 9.62
C GLN A 30 -3.02 24.87 9.11
N LYS A 31 -1.70 25.07 9.02
CA LYS A 31 -1.12 26.29 8.44
C LYS A 31 -1.54 26.48 6.98
N GLN A 32 -1.44 25.43 6.17
CA GLN A 32 -1.85 25.49 4.77
C GLN A 32 -3.36 25.74 4.61
N THR A 33 -4.19 25.25 5.54
CA THR A 33 -5.63 25.53 5.56
C THR A 33 -5.90 27.02 5.76
N ASN A 34 -5.14 27.68 6.63
CA ASN A 34 -5.28 29.12 6.90
C ASN A 34 -4.79 30.00 5.73
N ASP A 35 -3.81 29.51 4.98
CA ASP A 35 -3.15 30.26 3.89
C ASP A 35 -3.76 29.96 2.49
N ALA A 36 -4.71 29.01 2.37
CA ALA A 36 -5.21 28.53 1.09
C ALA A 36 -6.33 29.39 0.46
N THR A 37 -6.31 29.52 -0.87
CA THR A 37 -7.40 30.12 -1.67
C THR A 37 -8.70 29.31 -1.60
N ASN A 38 -8.62 28.02 -1.22
CA ASN A 38 -9.77 27.15 -0.96
C ASN A 38 -9.56 26.36 0.36
N PRO A 39 -9.90 26.96 1.51
CA PRO A 39 -9.67 26.36 2.83
C PRO A 39 -10.50 25.09 3.07
N GLU A 40 -11.62 24.92 2.36
CA GLU A 40 -12.55 23.82 2.54
C GLU A 40 -11.96 22.49 2.03
N ILE A 41 -11.21 22.53 0.92
CA ILE A 41 -10.46 21.36 0.41
C ILE A 41 -9.37 20.95 1.40
N MET A 42 -8.60 21.91 1.92
CA MET A 42 -7.52 21.61 2.86
C MET A 42 -8.04 21.09 4.20
N LYS A 43 -9.19 21.59 4.64
CA LYS A 43 -9.91 21.06 5.81
C LYS A 43 -10.32 19.60 5.60
N ASN A 44 -10.88 19.26 4.44
CA ASN A 44 -11.22 17.87 4.12
C ASN A 44 -9.98 16.96 4.09
N ILE A 45 -8.86 17.43 3.53
CA ILE A 45 -7.58 16.69 3.54
C ILE A 45 -7.07 16.47 4.96
N LEU A 46 -7.15 17.48 5.83
CA LEU A 46 -6.75 17.36 7.23
C LEU A 46 -7.65 16.38 7.99
N GLU A 47 -8.97 16.46 7.80
CA GLU A 47 -9.93 15.54 8.41
C GLU A 47 -9.71 14.10 7.94
N ASP A 48 -9.50 13.91 6.63
CA ASP A 48 -9.18 12.60 6.05
C ASP A 48 -7.85 12.08 6.57
N TYR A 49 -6.82 12.93 6.68
CA TYR A 49 -5.54 12.55 7.26
C TYR A 49 -5.68 12.14 8.72
N ILE A 50 -6.37 12.91 9.57
CA ILE A 50 -6.58 12.58 10.99
C ILE A 50 -7.37 11.27 11.12
N LYS A 51 -8.39 11.06 10.27
CA LYS A 51 -9.24 9.87 10.28
C LYS A 51 -8.49 8.61 9.79
N SER A 52 -7.63 8.77 8.79
CA SER A 52 -6.85 7.67 8.19
C SER A 52 -5.52 7.38 8.90
N THR A 53 -5.04 8.35 9.68
CA THR A 53 -3.88 8.26 10.59
C THR A 53 -4.33 8.58 12.01
N PRO A 54 -5.23 7.75 12.59
CA PRO A 54 -5.63 7.95 13.98
C PRO A 54 -4.36 8.02 14.85
N PRO A 55 -4.37 8.83 15.93
CA PRO A 55 -3.33 8.72 16.94
C PRO A 55 -3.18 7.24 17.27
N GLU A 56 -1.93 6.79 17.35
CA GLU A 56 -1.52 5.39 17.34
C GLU A 56 -2.64 4.42 17.77
N PRO A 57 -2.98 3.39 16.97
CA PRO A 57 -3.90 2.35 17.45
C PRO A 57 -3.44 1.94 18.84
N PRO A 58 -4.36 1.88 19.83
CA PRO A 58 -3.98 1.62 21.21
C PRO A 58 -3.03 0.45 21.21
N ILE A 59 -1.87 0.64 21.85
CA ILE A 59 -0.86 -0.40 21.99
C ILE A 59 -1.62 -1.63 22.43
N ASP A 60 -1.65 -2.65 21.57
CA ASP A 60 -2.33 -3.87 21.91
C ASP A 60 -1.65 -4.40 23.17
N PRO A 61 -2.33 -4.38 24.33
CA PRO A 61 -1.68 -4.65 25.60
C PRO A 61 -1.22 -6.11 25.68
N THR A 62 -1.68 -6.95 24.76
CA THR A 62 -1.26 -8.34 24.63
C THR A 62 0.08 -8.51 23.90
N GLU A 63 0.58 -7.47 23.24
CA GLU A 63 1.85 -7.53 22.53
C GLU A 63 3.04 -7.32 23.48
N PRO A 64 4.18 -8.00 23.25
CA PRO A 64 5.37 -7.82 24.08
C PRO A 64 5.84 -6.36 24.03
N GLN A 65 6.01 -5.76 25.21
CA GLN A 65 6.35 -4.34 25.35
C GLN A 65 7.82 -4.05 25.02
N ASP A 66 8.65 -5.09 24.95
CA ASP A 66 10.08 -5.04 24.68
C ASP A 66 10.41 -5.30 23.19
N LEU A 67 9.43 -5.13 22.31
CA LEU A 67 9.63 -5.12 20.86
C LEU A 67 10.18 -3.79 20.38
N ASP A 68 11.02 -3.86 19.36
CA ASP A 68 11.51 -2.70 18.61
C ASP A 68 10.35 -1.88 18.01
N ASP A 69 10.48 -0.56 17.96
CA ASP A 69 9.43 0.37 17.51
C ASP A 69 8.98 0.09 16.08
N GLU A 70 9.93 -0.23 15.20
CA GLU A 70 9.63 -0.52 13.81
C GLU A 70 8.95 -1.91 13.68
N VAL A 71 9.30 -2.87 14.54
CA VAL A 71 8.56 -4.13 14.65
C VAL A 71 7.12 -3.90 15.11
N ARG A 72 6.91 -3.09 16.17
CA ARG A 72 5.56 -2.74 16.66
C ARG A 72 4.74 -2.07 15.57
N ARG A 73 5.33 -1.11 14.85
CA ARG A 73 4.72 -0.45 13.69
C ARG A 73 4.35 -1.45 12.60
N ARG A 74 5.27 -2.34 12.23
CA ARG A 74 5.05 -3.37 11.21
C ARG A 74 3.91 -4.30 11.57
N MET A 75 3.87 -4.77 12.82
CA MET A 75 2.77 -5.61 13.31
C MET A 75 1.43 -4.87 13.26
N ARG A 76 1.37 -3.57 13.58
CA ARG A 76 0.14 -2.77 13.43
C ARG A 76 -0.35 -2.73 11.97
N MET A 77 0.55 -2.55 11.01
CA MET A 77 0.19 -2.57 9.58
C MET A 77 -0.35 -3.94 9.14
N ILE A 78 0.29 -5.02 9.59
CA ILE A 78 -0.17 -6.39 9.29
C ILE A 78 -1.54 -6.64 9.95
N LYS A 79 -1.75 -6.13 11.16
CA LYS A 79 -3.01 -6.24 11.89
C LYS A 79 -4.15 -5.46 11.25
N SER A 80 -3.88 -4.30 10.63
CA SER A 80 -4.89 -3.44 10.02
C SER A 80 -5.50 -4.01 8.73
N ILE A 81 -4.88 -5.04 8.14
CA ILE A 81 -5.45 -5.77 7.01
C ILE A 81 -6.76 -6.44 7.46
N ASP A 82 -7.87 -6.09 6.81
CA ASP A 82 -9.19 -6.62 7.16
C ASP A 82 -9.21 -8.15 7.03
N PHE A 83 -9.46 -8.82 8.16
CA PHE A 83 -9.46 -10.28 8.24
C PHE A 83 -10.50 -10.93 7.32
N LYS A 84 -11.57 -10.19 6.97
CA LYS A 84 -12.66 -10.67 6.10
C LYS A 84 -12.26 -10.75 4.63
N ILE A 85 -11.26 -9.98 4.19
CA ILE A 85 -10.81 -9.99 2.80
C ILE A 85 -9.70 -11.01 2.53
N LEU A 86 -9.08 -11.56 3.59
CA LEU A 86 -8.04 -12.56 3.47
C LEU A 86 -8.63 -13.96 3.28
N ASP A 87 -8.11 -14.69 2.29
CA ASP A 87 -8.31 -16.12 2.20
C ASP A 87 -7.60 -16.87 3.34
N GLU A 88 -7.92 -18.16 3.51
CA GLU A 88 -7.41 -18.94 4.63
C GLU A 88 -5.88 -19.02 4.64
N ALA A 89 -5.24 -19.18 3.47
CA ALA A 89 -3.78 -19.25 3.39
C ALA A 89 -3.11 -17.95 3.85
N HIS A 90 -3.66 -16.79 3.45
CA HIS A 90 -3.15 -15.51 3.92
C HIS A 90 -3.41 -15.28 5.41
N ARG A 91 -4.56 -15.72 5.95
CA ARG A 91 -4.83 -15.64 7.39
C ARG A 91 -3.82 -16.44 8.20
N ILE A 92 -3.56 -17.68 7.80
CA ILE A 92 -2.59 -18.55 8.48
C ILE A 92 -1.18 -17.93 8.40
N ASN A 93 -0.77 -17.43 7.23
CA ASN A 93 0.52 -16.75 7.07
C ASN A 93 0.62 -15.49 7.93
N ARG A 94 -0.42 -14.65 7.94
CA ARG A 94 -0.49 -13.42 8.74
C ARG A 94 -0.26 -13.71 10.23
N GLU A 95 -0.98 -14.68 10.79
CA GLU A 95 -0.82 -15.05 12.20
C GLU A 95 0.57 -15.58 12.50
N ALA A 96 1.12 -16.41 11.61
CA ALA A 96 2.48 -16.94 11.78
C ALA A 96 3.56 -15.86 11.74
N ILE A 97 3.40 -14.85 10.87
CA ILE A 97 4.30 -13.69 10.80
C ILE A 97 4.20 -12.83 12.07
N LEU A 98 2.98 -12.53 12.52
CA LEU A 98 2.78 -11.78 13.77
C LEU A 98 3.42 -12.52 14.95
N GLU A 99 3.23 -13.83 15.03
CA GLU A 99 3.84 -14.67 16.06
C GLU A 99 5.37 -14.68 15.98
N ALA A 100 5.93 -14.70 14.78
CA ALA A 100 7.38 -14.64 14.59
C ALA A 100 7.97 -13.29 15.06
N TYR A 101 7.25 -12.17 14.88
CA TYR A 101 7.63 -10.90 15.46
C TYR A 101 7.54 -10.90 16.99
N ARG A 102 6.45 -11.43 17.57
CA ARG A 102 6.29 -11.57 19.03
C ARG A 102 7.44 -12.34 19.66
N GLN A 103 7.86 -13.41 19.00
CA GLN A 103 8.97 -14.27 19.42
C GLN A 103 10.35 -13.69 19.07
N LYS A 104 10.44 -12.47 18.52
CA LYS A 104 11.68 -11.81 18.08
C LYS A 104 12.49 -12.63 17.07
N LYS A 105 11.82 -13.53 16.33
CA LYS A 105 12.41 -14.32 15.23
C LYS A 105 12.53 -13.49 13.95
N LEU A 106 11.72 -12.44 13.82
CA LEU A 106 11.80 -11.46 12.74
C LEU A 106 12.20 -10.08 13.27
N LYS A 107 12.84 -9.31 12.39
CA LYS A 107 13.19 -7.90 12.57
C LYS A 107 12.78 -7.12 11.32
N VAL A 108 12.78 -5.79 11.42
CA VAL A 108 12.59 -4.90 10.26
C VAL A 108 13.94 -4.29 9.90
N ASP A 109 14.79 -5.09 9.25
CA ASP A 109 16.19 -4.75 8.93
C ASP A 109 16.51 -4.87 7.43
N GLY A 110 15.48 -4.86 6.59
CA GLY A 110 15.60 -4.96 5.14
C GLY A 110 15.77 -6.39 4.61
N GLN A 111 15.77 -7.41 5.47
CA GLN A 111 15.76 -8.81 5.05
C GLN A 111 14.37 -9.26 4.58
N VAL A 112 14.33 -10.25 3.69
CA VAL A 112 13.10 -10.84 3.17
C VAL A 112 12.85 -12.20 3.80
N THR A 113 11.57 -12.49 4.05
CA THR A 113 11.11 -13.83 4.44
C THR A 113 9.92 -14.24 3.57
N PHE A 114 9.87 -15.51 3.21
CA PHE A 114 8.75 -16.10 2.47
C PHE A 114 7.99 -17.03 3.39
N TRP A 115 6.67 -16.82 3.46
CA TRP A 115 5.77 -17.57 4.31
C TRP A 115 4.74 -18.32 3.48
N TYR A 116 4.57 -19.60 3.75
CA TYR A 116 3.62 -20.47 3.04
C TYR A 116 2.90 -21.37 4.05
N ASN A 117 1.56 -21.33 4.06
CA ASN A 117 0.71 -22.07 5.01
C ASN A 117 1.21 -22.00 6.47
N GLY A 118 1.59 -20.79 6.91
CA GLY A 118 2.01 -20.50 8.29
C GLY A 118 3.45 -20.86 8.60
N LYS A 119 4.27 -21.22 7.59
CA LYS A 119 5.66 -21.60 7.78
C LYS A 119 6.57 -20.64 7.05
N MET A 120 7.63 -20.19 7.71
CA MET A 120 8.74 -19.50 7.04
C MET A 120 9.53 -20.53 6.25
N VAL A 121 9.41 -20.49 4.93
CA VAL A 121 10.02 -21.48 4.03
C VAL A 121 11.33 -20.99 3.41
N MET A 122 11.60 -19.69 3.50
CA MET A 122 12.86 -19.06 3.10
C MET A 122 13.03 -17.74 3.86
N GLY A 123 14.27 -17.38 4.15
CA GLY A 123 14.59 -16.18 4.94
C GLY A 123 14.83 -16.45 6.43
N PRO A 124 15.21 -15.43 7.22
CA PRO A 124 15.56 -14.08 6.78
C PRO A 124 16.82 -14.09 5.92
N LEU A 125 16.78 -13.44 4.75
CA LEU A 125 17.90 -13.37 3.81
C LEU A 125 18.06 -11.94 3.29
N PRO A 126 19.31 -11.53 2.99
CA PRO A 126 19.56 -10.38 2.15
C PRO A 126 18.88 -10.60 0.81
N GLN A 127 18.26 -9.54 0.35
CA GLN A 127 17.30 -9.61 -0.72
C GLN A 127 17.89 -9.76 -2.12
N ASN A 128 19.08 -9.19 -2.31
CA ASN A 128 19.89 -9.36 -3.51
C ASN A 128 20.30 -10.82 -3.78
N ASN A 129 20.00 -11.73 -2.85
CA ASN A 129 20.27 -13.16 -2.98
C ASN A 129 19.07 -13.98 -3.48
N ILE A 130 17.95 -13.35 -3.85
CA ILE A 130 16.74 -14.05 -4.29
C ILE A 130 16.41 -13.66 -5.73
N THR A 131 16.35 -14.66 -6.61
CA THR A 131 15.90 -14.50 -7.99
C THR A 131 14.42 -14.86 -8.13
N LEU A 132 13.78 -14.42 -9.21
CA LEU A 132 12.40 -14.81 -9.51
C LEU A 132 12.26 -16.34 -9.69
N GLN A 133 13.29 -16.99 -10.24
CA GLN A 133 13.33 -18.45 -10.40
C GLN A 133 13.33 -19.15 -9.04
N ASP A 134 14.06 -18.62 -8.05
CA ASP A 134 14.06 -19.18 -6.69
C ASP A 134 12.65 -19.17 -6.08
N ILE A 135 11.86 -18.13 -6.35
CA ILE A 135 10.49 -18.01 -5.86
C ILE A 135 9.58 -19.04 -6.54
N TYR A 136 9.72 -19.26 -7.86
CA TYR A 136 8.95 -20.28 -8.57
C TYR A 136 9.29 -21.70 -8.09
N ASP A 137 10.58 -22.02 -7.99
CA ASP A 137 11.03 -23.32 -7.50
C ASP A 137 10.59 -23.56 -6.06
N LEU A 138 10.62 -22.52 -5.22
CA LEU A 138 10.13 -22.57 -3.85
C LEU A 138 8.62 -22.81 -3.81
N ARG A 139 7.85 -22.19 -4.70
CA ARG A 139 6.39 -22.38 -4.79
C ARG A 139 6.04 -23.84 -5.03
N ASP A 140 6.66 -24.46 -6.03
CA ASP A 140 6.36 -25.85 -6.40
C ASP A 140 6.72 -26.81 -5.26
N LYS A 141 7.88 -26.60 -4.62
CA LYS A 141 8.29 -27.35 -3.42
C LYS A 141 7.28 -27.17 -2.28
N CYS A 142 6.80 -25.94 -2.06
CA CYS A 142 5.82 -25.67 -1.01
C CYS A 142 4.47 -26.33 -1.29
N ILE A 143 4.00 -26.31 -2.53
CA ILE A 143 2.76 -27.00 -2.93
C ILE A 143 2.88 -28.51 -2.68
N GLN A 144 4.02 -29.10 -3.06
CA GLN A 144 4.26 -30.53 -2.84
C GLN A 144 4.33 -30.88 -1.36
N GLN A 145 4.96 -30.04 -0.54
CA GLN A 145 5.24 -30.35 0.86
C GLN A 145 4.09 -29.97 1.81
N TYR A 146 3.39 -28.88 1.53
CA TYR A 146 2.40 -28.27 2.43
C TYR A 146 0.99 -28.22 1.84
N GLY A 147 0.80 -28.77 0.64
CA GLY A 147 -0.47 -28.75 -0.08
C GLY A 147 -0.78 -27.40 -0.73
N PRO A 148 -1.99 -27.22 -1.27
CA PRO A 148 -2.42 -25.96 -1.86
C PRO A 148 -2.30 -24.79 -0.88
N GLY A 149 -1.83 -23.65 -1.38
CA GLY A 149 -1.55 -22.47 -0.57
C GLY A 149 -0.95 -21.34 -1.40
N ARG A 150 -0.62 -20.23 -0.73
CA ARG A 150 -0.04 -19.04 -1.35
C ARG A 150 1.04 -18.45 -0.45
N PHE A 151 1.99 -17.76 -1.07
CA PHE A 151 2.93 -16.95 -0.32
C PHE A 151 2.23 -15.76 0.31
N TRP A 152 2.74 -15.30 1.46
CA TRP A 152 2.42 -13.98 1.95
C TRP A 152 3.06 -12.93 1.04
N GLU A 153 2.24 -12.12 0.39
CA GLU A 153 2.65 -10.98 -0.41
C GLU A 153 1.98 -9.72 0.14
N GLU A 154 2.76 -8.69 0.42
CA GLU A 154 2.23 -7.37 0.75
C GLU A 154 1.89 -6.62 -0.52
N ASN A 155 0.82 -7.07 -1.18
CA ASN A 155 0.30 -6.38 -2.34
C ASN A 155 -0.39 -5.09 -1.91
N TYR A 156 -0.26 -4.05 -2.72
CA TYR A 156 -1.06 -2.84 -2.55
C TYR A 156 -2.30 -2.91 -3.46
N SER A 157 -3.24 -2.04 -3.15
CA SER A 157 -4.51 -1.95 -3.85
C SER A 157 -4.67 -0.56 -4.41
N VAL A 158 -5.65 -0.36 -5.28
CA VAL A 158 -6.01 0.96 -5.80
C VAL A 158 -7.52 1.15 -5.77
N ASN A 159 -7.98 2.33 -5.38
CA ASN A 159 -9.35 2.75 -5.70
C ASN A 159 -9.35 3.22 -7.14
N VAL A 160 -10.34 2.80 -7.93
CA VAL A 160 -10.54 3.27 -9.30
C VAL A 160 -11.94 3.83 -9.43
N ARG A 161 -12.08 4.94 -10.16
CA ARG A 161 -13.37 5.53 -10.54
C ARG A 161 -13.34 6.05 -11.96
N LEU A 162 -14.53 6.22 -12.55
CA LEU A 162 -14.65 6.93 -13.82
C LEU A 162 -14.36 8.41 -13.58
N VAL A 163 -13.76 9.08 -14.58
CA VAL A 163 -13.39 10.49 -14.51
C VAL A 163 -14.61 11.33 -14.16
N GLY A 164 -14.47 12.15 -13.10
CA GLY A 164 -15.52 13.05 -12.63
C GLY A 164 -16.65 12.38 -11.83
N THR A 165 -16.55 11.09 -11.52
CA THR A 165 -17.53 10.38 -10.67
C THR A 165 -17.04 10.23 -9.23
N GLN A 166 -17.96 9.97 -8.30
CA GLN A 166 -17.61 9.67 -6.90
C GLN A 166 -17.60 8.17 -6.60
N GLN A 167 -18.32 7.37 -7.40
CA GLN A 167 -18.36 5.92 -7.23
C GLN A 167 -17.01 5.33 -7.61
N SER A 168 -16.38 4.65 -6.65
CA SER A 168 -15.13 3.92 -6.86
C SER A 168 -15.29 2.45 -6.51
N ILE A 169 -14.47 1.62 -7.16
CA ILE A 169 -14.27 0.22 -6.79
C ILE A 169 -12.83 0.04 -6.30
N ARG A 170 -12.61 -0.97 -5.45
CA ARG A 170 -11.28 -1.36 -5.00
C ARG A 170 -10.74 -2.47 -5.89
N ILE A 171 -9.56 -2.25 -6.47
CA ILE A 171 -8.77 -3.26 -7.15
C ILE A 171 -7.64 -3.70 -6.22
N ASN A 172 -7.58 -4.99 -5.91
CA ASN A 172 -6.53 -5.59 -5.08
C ASN A 172 -5.45 -6.25 -5.95
N ASN A 173 -4.32 -6.60 -5.34
CA ASN A 173 -3.21 -7.31 -5.98
C ASN A 173 -2.60 -6.56 -7.18
N VAL A 174 -2.34 -5.27 -6.99
CA VAL A 174 -1.65 -4.44 -7.98
C VAL A 174 -0.14 -4.47 -7.69
N LEU A 175 0.66 -4.73 -8.73
CA LEU A 175 2.11 -4.77 -8.73
C LEU A 175 2.68 -3.51 -9.38
N ASN A 176 3.78 -2.99 -8.83
CA ASN A 176 4.47 -1.88 -9.48
C ASN A 176 5.40 -2.46 -10.52
N ASP A 177 4.82 -2.82 -11.65
CA ASP A 177 5.56 -3.35 -12.78
C ASP A 177 6.18 -2.18 -13.56
N THR A 178 7.49 -2.01 -13.43
CA THR A 178 8.25 -0.96 -14.14
C THR A 178 8.25 -1.13 -15.65
N GLY A 179 7.93 -2.32 -16.17
CA GLY A 179 7.84 -2.62 -17.59
C GLY A 179 6.47 -2.35 -18.22
N SER A 180 5.46 -2.01 -17.40
CA SER A 180 4.10 -1.77 -17.88
C SER A 180 3.67 -0.32 -17.63
N ASP A 181 3.29 0.38 -18.69
CA ASP A 181 2.83 1.77 -18.63
C ASP A 181 1.31 1.89 -18.48
N ILE A 182 0.56 0.81 -18.66
CA ILE A 182 -0.91 0.80 -18.68
C ILE A 182 -1.44 -0.07 -17.53
N LEU A 183 -2.39 0.46 -16.75
CA LEU A 183 -3.04 -0.28 -15.68
C LEU A 183 -3.88 -1.44 -16.25
N GLU A 184 -3.91 -2.59 -15.57
CA GLU A 184 -4.79 -3.68 -15.98
C GLU A 184 -6.12 -3.66 -15.24
N MET A 185 -7.22 -3.64 -16.00
CA MET A 185 -8.58 -3.79 -15.50
C MET A 185 -9.32 -4.88 -16.26
N TYR A 186 -10.32 -5.48 -15.62
CA TYR A 186 -11.13 -6.54 -16.23
C TYR A 186 -12.55 -6.07 -16.54
N GLN A 187 -13.19 -6.69 -17.53
CA GLN A 187 -14.51 -6.27 -18.03
C GLN A 187 -15.58 -6.17 -16.93
N ASN A 188 -15.57 -7.09 -15.96
CA ASN A 188 -16.49 -7.10 -14.82
C ASN A 188 -16.31 -5.89 -13.89
N GLU A 189 -15.10 -5.34 -13.82
CA GLU A 189 -14.78 -4.17 -12.99
C GLU A 189 -15.23 -2.88 -13.66
N ILE A 190 -15.12 -2.82 -14.98
CA ILE A 190 -15.74 -1.74 -15.77
C ILE A 190 -17.26 -1.75 -15.59
N GLN A 191 -17.89 -2.92 -15.55
CA GLN A 191 -19.31 -3.05 -15.25
C GLN A 191 -19.64 -2.61 -13.81
N ALA A 192 -18.81 -2.96 -12.83
CA ALA A 192 -18.99 -2.55 -11.43
C ALA A 192 -18.84 -1.04 -11.20
N LEU A 193 -18.08 -0.35 -12.06
CA LEU A 193 -18.02 1.11 -12.11
C LEU A 193 -19.31 1.76 -12.63
N ASN A 194 -20.23 0.97 -13.19
CA ASN A 194 -21.53 1.41 -13.71
C ASN A 194 -21.42 2.60 -14.68
N GLY A 195 -20.46 2.53 -15.60
CA GLY A 195 -20.21 3.60 -16.54
C GLY A 195 -21.30 3.77 -17.60
N PRO A 196 -21.52 5.00 -18.08
CA PRO A 196 -22.47 5.24 -19.16
C PRO A 196 -21.99 4.54 -20.45
N ALA A 197 -22.93 4.07 -21.27
CA ALA A 197 -22.62 3.36 -22.52
C ALA A 197 -21.76 4.18 -23.49
N ASN A 198 -21.82 5.52 -23.40
CA ASN A 198 -21.06 6.49 -24.18
C ASN A 198 -19.98 7.20 -23.33
N TYR A 199 -19.32 6.48 -22.43
CA TYR A 199 -18.24 7.05 -21.63
C TYR A 199 -17.14 7.64 -22.54
N GLY A 200 -17.04 8.97 -22.58
CA GLY A 200 -16.22 9.70 -23.55
C GLY A 200 -14.70 9.50 -23.41
N TYR A 201 -14.27 8.82 -22.35
CA TYR A 201 -12.88 8.42 -22.12
C TYR A 201 -12.62 6.94 -22.45
N MET A 202 -13.58 6.26 -23.09
CA MET A 202 -13.38 4.94 -23.68
C MET A 202 -12.76 5.08 -25.07
N GLY A 203 -11.53 4.63 -25.22
CA GLY A 203 -10.81 4.56 -26.50
C GLY A 203 -11.23 3.34 -27.33
N ALA A 204 -10.91 3.41 -28.63
CA ALA A 204 -11.06 2.28 -29.51
C ALA A 204 -10.08 1.14 -29.13
N PRO A 205 -10.42 -0.13 -29.43
CA PRO A 205 -9.47 -1.23 -29.30
C PRO A 205 -8.18 -0.94 -30.08
N THR A 206 -7.05 -0.94 -29.37
CA THR A 206 -5.71 -0.64 -29.92
C THR A 206 -4.81 -1.86 -29.76
N PRO A 207 -3.89 -2.14 -30.70
CA PRO A 207 -2.89 -3.20 -30.54
C PRO A 207 -1.91 -2.88 -29.42
N ILE A 208 -1.76 -3.79 -28.45
CA ILE A 208 -0.81 -3.70 -27.34
C ILE A 208 0.19 -4.85 -27.47
N GLN A 209 1.48 -4.51 -27.42
CA GLN A 209 2.55 -5.50 -27.37
C GLN A 209 2.64 -6.08 -25.96
N THR A 210 2.52 -7.41 -25.84
CA THR A 210 2.74 -8.15 -24.60
C THR A 210 3.91 -9.12 -24.76
N ALA A 211 4.33 -9.76 -23.67
CA ALA A 211 5.32 -10.83 -23.72
C ALA A 211 4.89 -12.01 -24.63
N ASN A 212 3.58 -12.21 -24.80
CA ASN A 212 3.01 -13.28 -25.62
C ASN A 212 2.59 -12.82 -27.04
N GLY A 213 3.00 -11.62 -27.45
CA GLY A 213 2.68 -11.03 -28.75
C GLY A 213 1.64 -9.90 -28.70
N LEU A 214 1.18 -9.47 -29.87
CA LEU A 214 0.21 -8.38 -30.01
C LEU A 214 -1.19 -8.84 -29.64
N VAL A 215 -1.88 -8.04 -28.82
CA VAL A 215 -3.29 -8.24 -28.46
C VAL A 215 -4.07 -6.94 -28.65
N ASN A 216 -5.28 -7.01 -29.19
CA ASN A 216 -6.15 -5.85 -29.28
C ASN A 216 -6.92 -5.68 -27.97
N ARG A 217 -6.84 -4.49 -27.36
CA ARG A 217 -7.51 -4.15 -26.10
C ARG A 217 -8.08 -2.74 -26.16
N ALA A 218 -9.27 -2.54 -25.61
CA ALA A 218 -9.79 -1.20 -25.39
C ALA A 218 -9.00 -0.53 -24.26
N ILE A 219 -8.68 0.75 -24.45
CA ILE A 219 -8.07 1.59 -23.43
C ILE A 219 -9.13 2.51 -22.85
N ILE A 220 -9.14 2.68 -21.54
CA ILE A 220 -10.06 3.57 -20.84
C ILE A 220 -9.27 4.52 -19.94
N THR A 221 -9.58 5.82 -19.99
CA THR A 221 -9.05 6.78 -19.00
C THR A 221 -9.94 6.81 -17.77
N LEU A 222 -9.30 6.70 -16.61
CA LEU A 222 -9.92 6.58 -15.29
C LEU A 222 -9.21 7.49 -14.30
N GLU A 223 -9.75 7.57 -13.10
CA GLU A 223 -9.09 8.15 -11.93
C GLU A 223 -8.73 7.05 -10.93
N VAL A 224 -7.48 7.04 -10.48
CA VAL A 224 -6.90 5.99 -9.62
C VAL A 224 -6.25 6.62 -8.40
N GLN A 225 -6.47 6.02 -7.24
CA GLN A 225 -5.86 6.41 -5.97
C GLN A 225 -5.18 5.19 -5.36
N LEU A 226 -3.92 5.35 -4.95
CA LEU A 226 -3.20 4.28 -4.28
C LEU A 226 -3.86 3.96 -2.93
N VAL A 227 -3.88 2.68 -2.58
CA VAL A 227 -4.32 2.22 -1.27
C VAL A 227 -3.28 1.27 -0.67
N LYS A 228 -2.77 1.64 0.50
CA LYS A 228 -1.80 0.86 1.26
C LYS A 228 -2.45 0.38 2.56
N ALA A 229 -2.46 -0.93 2.79
CA ALA A 229 -3.03 -1.55 4.00
C ALA A 229 -4.46 -1.09 4.32
N GLY A 230 -5.29 -0.90 3.29
CA GLY A 230 -6.68 -0.43 3.41
C GLY A 230 -6.84 1.09 3.36
N THR A 231 -5.78 1.84 3.64
CA THR A 231 -5.78 3.30 3.72
C THR A 231 -5.44 3.97 2.39
N PRO A 232 -6.29 4.87 1.87
CA PRO A 232 -5.96 5.66 0.69
C PRO A 232 -4.73 6.56 0.89
N VAL A 233 -3.90 6.68 -0.16
CA VAL A 233 -2.68 7.49 -0.17
C VAL A 233 -2.77 8.48 -1.33
N GLY A 234 -2.60 9.77 -1.04
CA GLY A 234 -2.72 10.84 -2.02
C GLY A 234 -4.13 11.02 -2.58
N GLY A 235 -4.22 11.81 -3.66
CA GLY A 235 -5.48 12.06 -4.37
C GLY A 235 -5.83 10.99 -5.40
N PHE A 236 -6.91 11.26 -6.14
CA PHE A 236 -7.20 10.54 -7.38
C PHE A 236 -6.41 11.17 -8.53
N TYR A 237 -5.69 10.33 -9.28
CA TYR A 237 -4.88 10.73 -10.43
C TYR A 237 -5.42 10.10 -11.70
N ARG A 238 -5.42 10.85 -12.81
CA ARG A 238 -5.82 10.29 -14.08
C ARG A 238 -4.78 9.32 -14.62
N THR A 239 -5.23 8.18 -15.12
CA THR A 239 -4.38 7.20 -15.80
C THR A 239 -5.17 6.41 -16.82
N GLU A 240 -4.46 5.70 -17.69
CA GLU A 240 -5.02 4.79 -18.67
C GLU A 240 -4.99 3.37 -18.15
N ALA A 241 -6.07 2.63 -18.38
CA ALA A 241 -6.12 1.20 -18.15
C ALA A 241 -6.50 0.45 -19.43
N MET A 242 -5.93 -0.73 -19.63
CA MET A 242 -6.39 -1.67 -20.64
C MET A 242 -7.47 -2.57 -20.05
N ILE A 243 -8.49 -2.83 -20.87
CA ILE A 243 -9.60 -3.71 -20.51
C ILE A 243 -9.28 -5.12 -20.98
N CYS A 244 -8.92 -5.98 -20.03
CA CYS A 244 -8.68 -7.40 -20.21
C CYS A 244 -10.00 -8.19 -20.23
N PRO A 245 -10.14 -9.18 -21.12
CA PRO A 245 -11.29 -10.07 -21.11
C PRO A 245 -11.24 -11.01 -19.89
N GLY A 246 -12.41 -11.45 -19.44
CA GLY A 246 -12.54 -12.44 -18.36
C GLY A 246 -12.41 -11.86 -16.96
N ALA A 247 -11.80 -12.63 -16.06
CA ALA A 247 -11.61 -12.31 -14.65
C ALA A 247 -10.12 -12.37 -14.29
N PRO A 248 -9.67 -11.63 -13.27
CA PRO A 248 -8.28 -11.63 -12.84
C PRO A 248 -7.82 -13.03 -12.41
N THR A 249 -6.79 -13.56 -13.09
CA THR A 249 -6.15 -14.84 -12.73
C THR A 249 -4.88 -14.67 -11.91
N GLY A 250 -4.41 -13.43 -11.70
CA GLY A 250 -3.17 -13.13 -11.00
C GLY A 250 -3.05 -11.66 -10.61
N PRO A 251 -1.85 -11.26 -10.15
CA PRO A 251 -1.53 -9.87 -9.89
C PRO A 251 -1.61 -9.02 -11.18
N ARG A 252 -1.76 -7.71 -11.00
CA ARG A 252 -2.03 -6.76 -12.10
C ARG A 252 -0.94 -5.74 -12.20
N CYS A 253 -0.62 -5.29 -13.40
CA CYS A 253 0.29 -4.17 -13.55
C CYS A 253 -0.40 -2.86 -13.13
N SER A 254 0.28 -2.04 -12.32
CA SER A 254 -0.20 -0.71 -11.92
C SER A 254 -0.29 0.28 -13.07
N GLY A 255 0.40 0.02 -14.17
CA GLY A 255 0.69 1.03 -15.18
C GLY A 255 1.58 2.15 -14.62
N ILE A 256 1.60 3.27 -15.34
CA ILE A 256 2.54 4.37 -15.08
C ILE A 256 2.12 5.29 -13.92
N PHE A 257 0.88 5.22 -13.42
CA PHE A 257 0.35 6.22 -12.48
C PHE A 257 1.18 6.33 -11.19
N LEU A 258 1.71 5.22 -10.68
CA LEU A 258 2.54 5.23 -9.48
C LEU A 258 3.82 6.02 -9.71
N ARG A 259 4.51 5.71 -10.80
CA ARG A 259 5.78 6.34 -11.19
C ARG A 259 5.60 7.82 -11.54
N GLN A 260 4.44 8.18 -12.10
CA GLN A 260 4.12 9.56 -12.46
C GLN A 260 3.74 10.42 -11.26
N ASN A 261 2.99 9.90 -10.30
CA ASN A 261 2.36 10.74 -9.27
C ASN A 261 3.05 10.64 -7.92
N PHE A 262 3.85 9.61 -7.70
CA PHE A 262 4.53 9.39 -6.44
C PHE A 262 6.03 9.22 -6.67
N PHE A 263 6.83 9.56 -5.66
CA PHE A 263 8.18 9.03 -5.57
C PHE A 263 8.07 7.57 -5.17
N THR A 264 8.22 6.71 -6.18
CA THR A 264 8.39 5.28 -5.98
C THR A 264 9.87 4.99 -5.88
N SER A 265 10.37 4.65 -4.69
CA SER A 265 11.62 3.90 -4.61
C SER A 265 11.24 2.43 -4.70
N THR A 266 11.28 1.92 -5.93
CA THR A 266 11.36 0.48 -6.15
C THR A 266 12.79 0.08 -5.88
N SER A 267 13.05 -0.63 -4.79
CA SER A 267 14.24 -1.47 -4.82
C SER A 267 13.94 -2.53 -5.86
N PRO A 268 14.82 -2.79 -6.85
CA PRO A 268 14.64 -3.84 -7.84
C PRO A 268 14.43 -5.24 -7.21
N TYR A 269 14.57 -5.35 -5.88
CA TYR A 269 14.65 -6.62 -5.20
C TYR A 269 13.65 -6.79 -4.02
N ASN A 270 12.91 -5.76 -3.53
CA ASN A 270 12.14 -5.88 -2.25
C ASN A 270 10.64 -6.12 -2.30
N ASN A 271 9.96 -5.96 -3.43
CA ASN A 271 8.49 -5.85 -3.45
C ASN A 271 7.91 -4.82 -2.45
N ILE A 272 8.76 -4.02 -1.79
CA ILE A 272 8.37 -2.95 -0.88
C ILE A 272 8.40 -1.69 -1.71
N LEU A 273 7.21 -1.30 -2.12
CA LEU A 273 7.03 -0.02 -2.76
C LEU A 273 7.05 1.08 -1.68
N TYR A 274 8.18 1.79 -1.57
CA TYR A 274 8.19 3.06 -0.85
C TYR A 274 7.53 4.09 -1.75
N VAL A 275 6.40 4.61 -1.30
CA VAL A 275 5.61 5.62 -2.00
C VAL A 275 5.58 6.87 -1.15
N SER A 276 5.96 7.99 -1.74
CA SER A 276 5.72 9.32 -1.18
C SER A 276 4.97 10.16 -2.22
N ASP A 277 3.91 10.83 -1.81
CA ASP A 277 3.19 11.81 -2.63
C ASP A 277 3.85 13.21 -2.59
N TYR A 278 4.87 13.41 -1.73
CA TYR A 278 5.65 14.64 -1.69
C TYR A 278 6.71 14.65 -2.79
N LYS A 279 6.38 15.23 -3.95
CA LYS A 279 7.38 15.66 -4.91
C LYS A 279 8.14 16.89 -4.41
N THR A 280 9.13 16.72 -3.52
CA THR A 280 10.13 17.77 -3.31
C THR A 280 10.94 17.94 -4.59
N GLY A 281 11.10 19.19 -5.06
CA GLY A 281 11.82 19.48 -6.29
C GLY A 281 13.24 18.94 -6.26
N VAL A 282 13.74 18.45 -7.39
CA VAL A 282 15.15 18.06 -7.57
C VAL A 282 16.02 19.27 -7.25
N VAL A 283 16.63 19.29 -6.07
CA VAL A 283 17.36 20.46 -5.58
C VAL A 283 18.74 20.61 -6.22
N LYS A 284 19.36 19.52 -6.70
CA LYS A 284 20.60 19.50 -7.49
C LYS A 284 20.74 18.16 -8.25
N PRO A 285 21.33 18.14 -9.47
CA PRO A 285 21.78 16.90 -10.09
C PRO A 285 22.94 16.29 -9.29
N LEU A 286 22.90 14.96 -9.10
CA LEU A 286 24.06 14.20 -8.64
C LEU A 286 25.09 14.20 -9.76
N GLN A 287 26.26 14.81 -9.52
CA GLN A 287 27.38 14.69 -10.44
C GLN A 287 27.91 13.26 -10.36
N SER A 288 27.96 12.57 -11.50
CA SER A 288 28.73 11.33 -11.62
C SER A 288 30.21 11.68 -11.51
N THR A 289 30.88 11.16 -10.49
CA THR A 289 32.35 11.03 -10.49
C THR A 289 32.78 9.96 -11.47
#